data_AF-A0A2D5LJ33-F1
#
_entry.id   AF-A0A2D5LJ33-F1
#
_cell.length_a   1.000
_cell.length_b   1.000
_cell.length_c   1.000
_cell.angle_alpha   90.00
_cell.angle_beta   90.00
_cell.angle_gamma   90.00
#
_symmetry.space_group_name_H-M   'P 1'
#
loop_
_entity.id
_entity.type
_entity.pdbx_description
1 polymer ?
#
loop_
_entity_poly.entity_id
_entity_poly.type
_entity_poly.pdbx_seq_one_letter_code
_entity_poly.pdbx_strand_id
1 'polypeptide(L)'
;MQQLTPPAIANALVCEPDIIRWVGPMPATQQQAVGLCHNIARLLNARQGENDWGADRLQVRLVADDFELLFNVEWLCEAVWLEPVGASTAHISKADMLQNVQLILRQALEQADL
;
A
#
# COMPACT_ATOMS: atom_id res chain seq x y z
N MET A 1 9.43 8.75 17.31
CA MET A 1 8.69 8.01 16.27
C MET A 1 7.74 8.99 15.63
N GLN A 2 7.91 9.34 14.34
CA GLN A 2 6.90 10.16 13.67
C GLN A 2 5.65 9.32 13.45
N GLN A 3 4.49 9.86 13.82
CA GLN A 3 3.20 9.23 13.57
C GLN A 3 2.88 9.43 12.08
N LEU A 4 2.70 8.33 11.34
CA LEU A 4 2.28 8.38 9.94
C LEU A 4 0.80 8.78 9.89
N THR A 5 0.52 10.03 9.49
CA THR A 5 -0.85 10.50 9.28
C THR A 5 -1.38 10.02 7.92
N PRO A 6 -2.70 9.86 7.72
CA PRO A 6 -3.25 9.46 6.44
C PRO A 6 -2.80 10.36 5.25
N PRO A 7 -2.77 11.71 5.37
CA PRO A 7 -2.28 12.56 4.29
C PRO A 7 -0.78 12.40 4.00
N ALA A 8 0.03 12.16 5.04
CA ALA A 8 1.46 11.89 4.85
C ALA A 8 1.71 10.57 4.12
N ILE A 9 0.92 9.54 4.42
CA ILE A 9 0.97 8.25 3.72
C ILE A 9 0.51 8.41 2.27
N ALA A 10 -0.60 9.12 2.04
CA ALA A 10 -1.14 9.34 0.71
C ALA A 10 -0.15 10.10 -0.18
N ASN A 11 0.50 11.15 0.33
CA ASN A 11 1.55 11.89 -0.37
C ASN A 11 2.79 11.03 -0.70
N ALA A 12 3.07 10.02 0.12
CA ALA A 12 4.22 9.14 -0.06
C ALA A 12 3.91 7.91 -0.95
N LEU A 13 2.67 7.74 -1.42
CA LEU A 13 2.26 6.70 -2.35
C LEU A 13 2.15 7.28 -3.77
N VAL A 14 3.17 7.01 -4.59
CA VAL A 14 3.27 7.50 -5.97
C VAL A 14 2.76 6.42 -6.93
N CYS A 15 1.76 6.77 -7.72
CA CYS A 15 1.18 5.84 -8.68
C CYS A 15 2.01 5.78 -9.96
N GLU A 16 2.43 4.58 -10.33
CA GLU A 16 3.13 4.24 -11.56
C GLU A 16 2.22 3.34 -12.44
N PRO A 17 2.56 3.05 -13.70
CA PRO A 17 1.65 2.34 -14.61
C PRO A 17 1.12 1.00 -14.08
N ASP A 18 1.96 0.22 -13.39
CA ASP A 18 1.63 -1.13 -12.95
C ASP A 18 1.64 -1.32 -11.43
N ILE A 19 2.14 -0.33 -10.69
CA ILE A 19 2.34 -0.41 -9.23
C ILE A 19 2.07 0.95 -8.57
N ILE A 20 2.01 0.94 -7.25
CA ILE A 20 2.05 2.15 -6.43
C ILE A 20 3.29 2.07 -5.56
N ARG A 21 4.25 2.95 -5.80
CA ARG A 21 5.53 2.97 -5.10
C ARG A 21 5.44 3.82 -3.86
N TRP A 22 5.98 3.32 -2.76
CA TRP A 22 6.23 4.10 -1.56
C TRP A 22 7.55 4.88 -1.71
N VAL A 23 7.50 6.20 -1.49
CA VAL A 23 8.69 7.09 -1.56
C VAL A 23 9.09 7.65 -0.19
N GLY A 24 8.44 7.19 0.88
CA GLY A 24 8.84 7.50 2.24
C GLY A 24 10.06 6.69 2.70
N PRO A 25 10.49 6.85 3.97
CA PRO A 25 11.63 6.10 4.50
C PRO A 25 11.36 4.59 4.49
N MET A 26 12.41 3.81 4.24
CA MET A 26 12.36 2.36 4.37
C MET A 26 12.08 1.95 5.83
N PRO A 27 11.22 0.97 6.07
CA PRO A 27 11.05 0.42 7.41
C PRO A 27 12.33 -0.30 7.83
N ALA A 28 12.99 0.18 8.89
CA ALA A 28 14.24 -0.39 9.38
C ALA A 28 14.04 -1.67 10.21
N THR A 29 12.80 -1.95 10.63
CA THR A 29 12.46 -3.15 11.40
C THR A 29 11.19 -3.80 10.87
N GLN A 30 11.02 -5.09 11.16
CA GLN A 30 9.79 -5.82 10.84
C GLN A 30 8.55 -5.15 11.42
N GLN A 31 8.63 -4.65 12.66
CA GLN A 31 7.52 -3.93 13.30
C GLN A 31 7.16 -2.64 12.55
N GLN A 32 8.16 -1.90 12.03
CA GLN A 32 7.91 -0.71 11.22
C GLN A 32 7.27 -1.08 9.88
N ALA A 33 7.68 -2.18 9.24
CA ALA A 33 7.10 -2.65 7.99
C ALA A 33 5.63 -3.07 8.17
N VAL A 34 5.33 -3.83 9.23
CA VAL A 34 3.96 -4.20 9.59
C VAL A 34 3.12 -2.97 9.94
N GLY A 35 3.69 -2.02 10.67
CA GLY A 35 3.02 -0.75 10.99
C GLY A 35 2.71 0.09 9.76
N LEU A 36 3.64 0.17 8.81
CA LEU A 36 3.43 0.84 7.52
C LEU A 36 2.30 0.17 6.73
N CYS A 37 2.35 -1.16 6.59
CA CYS A 37 1.30 -1.94 5.93
C CYS A 37 -0.06 -1.70 6.58
N HIS A 38 -0.13 -1.69 7.92
CA HIS A 38 -1.36 -1.45 8.66
C HIS A 38 -1.94 -0.06 8.39
N ASN A 39 -1.10 0.98 8.38
CA ASN A 39 -1.57 2.33 8.14
C ASN A 39 -2.00 2.55 6.68
N ILE A 40 -1.31 1.93 5.72
CA ILE A 40 -1.74 1.91 4.31
C ILE A 40 -3.09 1.20 4.19
N ALA A 41 -3.24 0.01 4.78
CA ALA A 41 -4.50 -0.73 4.77
C ALA A 41 -5.65 0.10 5.34
N ARG A 42 -5.42 0.82 6.45
CA ARG A 42 -6.42 1.73 7.05
C ARG A 42 -6.76 2.91 6.14
N LEU A 43 -5.77 3.55 5.52
CA LEU A 43 -6.00 4.64 4.57
C LEU A 43 -6.86 4.15 3.39
N LEU A 44 -6.57 2.95 2.90
CA LEU A 44 -7.26 2.35 1.75
C LEU A 44 -8.59 1.68 2.11
N ASN A 45 -9.00 1.69 3.39
CA ASN A 45 -10.14 0.93 3.89
C ASN A 45 -10.10 -0.57 3.48
N ALA A 46 -8.89 -1.14 3.47
CA ALA A 46 -8.64 -2.53 3.09
C ALA A 46 -8.36 -3.40 4.33
N ARG A 47 -8.75 -4.67 4.26
CA ARG A 47 -8.36 -5.68 5.24
C ARG A 47 -6.93 -6.16 4.95
N GLN A 48 -6.09 -6.13 5.98
CA GLN A 48 -4.75 -6.72 5.94
C GLN A 48 -4.83 -8.24 6.12
N GLY A 49 -4.13 -8.98 5.25
CA GLY A 49 -3.93 -10.42 5.34
C GLY A 49 -2.80 -10.82 6.29
N GLU A 50 -2.38 -12.08 6.21
CA GLU A 50 -1.23 -12.58 6.96
C GLU A 50 0.09 -12.03 6.42
N ASN A 51 1.08 -11.93 7.30
CA ASN A 51 2.43 -11.52 6.93
C ASN A 51 3.20 -12.72 6.39
N ASP A 52 3.59 -12.69 5.12
CA ASP A 52 4.47 -13.67 4.50
C ASP A 52 5.92 -13.15 4.50
N TRP A 53 6.79 -13.85 5.23
CA TRP A 53 8.17 -13.42 5.47
C TRP A 53 9.15 -14.24 4.63
N GLY A 54 9.99 -13.54 3.86
CA GLY A 54 11.22 -14.08 3.30
C GLY A 54 12.45 -13.65 4.11
N ALA A 55 13.64 -14.01 3.63
CA ALA A 55 14.90 -13.62 4.28
C ALA A 55 15.07 -12.09 4.33
N ASP A 56 14.80 -11.41 3.21
CA ASP A 56 14.94 -9.95 3.05
C ASP A 56 13.69 -9.32 2.42
N ARG A 57 12.53 -9.95 2.64
CA ARG A 57 11.25 -9.45 2.12
C ARG A 57 10.07 -9.69 3.04
N LEU A 58 9.06 -8.84 2.89
CA LEU A 58 7.72 -8.99 3.47
C LEU A 58 6.70 -8.85 2.36
N GLN A 59 5.74 -9.77 2.30
CA GLN A 59 4.59 -9.69 1.41
C GLN A 59 3.30 -9.79 2.23
N VAL A 60 2.35 -8.88 1.99
CA VAL A 60 1.07 -8.86 2.70
C VAL A 60 -0.06 -8.53 1.72
N ARG A 61 -1.10 -9.36 1.72
CA ARG A 61 -2.26 -9.13 0.85
C ARG A 61 -3.19 -8.09 1.47
N LEU A 62 -3.59 -7.07 0.72
CA LEU A 62 -4.55 -6.05 1.11
C LEU A 62 -5.83 -6.23 0.28
N VAL A 63 -6.96 -6.44 0.96
CA VAL A 63 -8.23 -6.81 0.31
C VAL A 63 -9.29 -5.76 0.61
N ALA A 64 -9.85 -5.16 -0.43
CA ALA A 64 -11.04 -4.32 -0.38
C ALA A 64 -12.11 -4.88 -1.34
N ASP A 65 -13.29 -4.26 -1.35
CA ASP A 65 -14.40 -4.70 -2.21
C ASP A 65 -14.08 -4.50 -3.70
N ASP A 66 -13.32 -3.46 -4.02
CA ASP A 66 -13.07 -2.97 -5.37
C ASP A 66 -11.59 -3.00 -5.78
N PHE A 67 -10.72 -3.59 -4.96
CA PHE A 67 -9.34 -3.91 -5.35
C PHE A 67 -8.72 -4.97 -4.45
N GLU A 68 -7.66 -5.59 -4.96
CA GLU A 68 -6.78 -6.42 -4.15
C GLU A 68 -5.32 -6.19 -4.54
N LEU A 69 -4.50 -5.84 -3.55
CA LEU A 69 -3.10 -5.48 -3.75
C LEU A 69 -2.19 -6.42 -2.95
N LEU A 70 -0.97 -6.62 -3.43
CA LEU A 70 0.12 -7.16 -2.64
C LEU A 70 1.02 -6.02 -2.21
N PHE A 71 1.12 -5.81 -0.89
CA PHE A 71 2.12 -4.95 -0.28
C PHE A 71 3.44 -5.70 -0.20
N ASN A 72 4.47 -5.13 -0.81
CA ASN A 72 5.79 -5.71 -0.91
C ASN A 72 6.81 -4.78 -0.23
N VAL A 73 7.68 -5.36 0.58
CA VAL A 73 8.91 -4.74 1.08
C VAL A 73 10.06 -5.63 0.65
N GLU A 74 11.06 -5.08 -0.02
CA GLU A 74 12.29 -5.77 -0.40
C GLU A 74 13.49 -4.97 0.11
N TRP A 75 14.15 -5.46 1.16
CA TRP A 75 15.23 -4.74 1.83
C TRP A 75 16.51 -4.70 0.99
N LEU A 76 16.78 -5.73 0.19
CA LEU A 76 17.95 -5.76 -0.70
C LEU A 76 17.88 -4.72 -1.81
N CYS A 77 16.67 -4.43 -2.29
CA CYS A 77 16.42 -3.45 -3.34
C CYS A 77 16.03 -2.07 -2.79
N GLU A 78 15.99 -1.93 -1.46
CA GLU A 78 15.51 -0.72 -0.77
C GLU A 78 14.16 -0.21 -1.31
N ALA A 79 13.22 -1.13 -1.54
CA ALA A 79 11.97 -0.83 -2.24
C ALA A 79 10.74 -1.28 -1.45
N VAL A 80 9.69 -0.45 -1.52
CA VAL A 80 8.35 -0.75 -1.02
C VAL A 80 7.32 -0.37 -2.09
N TRP A 81 6.40 -1.28 -2.41
CA TRP A 81 5.36 -1.02 -3.39
C TRP A 81 4.09 -1.83 -3.14
N LEU A 82 2.99 -1.39 -3.75
CA LEU A 82 1.75 -2.12 -3.89
C LEU A 82 1.60 -2.55 -5.34
N GLU A 83 1.24 -3.80 -5.59
CA GLU A 83 0.94 -4.29 -6.94
C GLU A 83 -0.45 -4.96 -6.99
N PRO A 84 -1.22 -4.79 -8.08
CA PRO A 84 -2.54 -5.39 -8.20
C PRO A 84 -2.46 -6.91 -8.43
N VAL A 85 -3.21 -7.65 -7.62
CA VAL A 85 -3.24 -9.12 -7.68
C VAL A 85 -4.13 -9.58 -8.83
N GLY A 86 -3.60 -10.44 -9.71
CA GLY A 86 -4.33 -10.94 -10.88
C GLY A 86 -5.48 -11.89 -10.54
N ALA A 87 -5.36 -12.67 -9.46
CA ALA A 87 -6.42 -13.54 -8.95
C ALA A 87 -7.23 -12.84 -7.85
N SER A 88 -7.80 -11.67 -8.20
CA SER A 88 -8.56 -10.85 -7.26
C SER A 88 -10.03 -11.27 -7.17
N THR A 89 -10.60 -11.15 -5.97
CA THR A 89 -12.05 -11.30 -5.75
C THR A 89 -12.87 -10.13 -6.25
N ALA A 90 -12.25 -8.98 -6.57
CA ALA A 90 -12.97 -7.79 -7.04
C ALA A 90 -13.50 -7.92 -8.48
N HIS A 91 -13.07 -8.94 -9.23
CA HIS A 91 -13.52 -9.21 -10.61
C HIS A 91 -13.39 -8.03 -11.59
N ILE A 92 -12.45 -7.12 -11.36
CA ILE A 92 -12.11 -6.00 -12.25
C ILE A 92 -10.69 -6.14 -12.81
N SER A 93 -10.31 -5.30 -13.78
CA SER A 93 -8.96 -5.32 -14.33
C SER A 93 -7.93 -4.76 -13.34
N LYS A 94 -6.65 -5.13 -13.51
CA LYS A 94 -5.55 -4.54 -12.73
C LYS A 94 -5.46 -3.02 -12.86
N ALA A 95 -5.75 -2.49 -14.06
CA ALA A 95 -5.77 -1.06 -14.31
C ALA A 95 -6.88 -0.38 -13.50
N ASP A 96 -8.07 -0.98 -13.45
CA ASP A 96 -9.20 -0.45 -12.66
C ASP A 96 -8.90 -0.48 -11.16
N MET A 97 -8.24 -1.54 -10.66
CA MET A 97 -7.79 -1.59 -9.25
C MET A 97 -6.87 -0.42 -8.92
N LEU A 98 -5.88 -0.14 -9.78
CA LEU A 98 -4.96 0.98 -9.58
C LEU A 98 -5.69 2.33 -9.64
N GLN A 99 -6.67 2.48 -10.54
CA GLN A 99 -7.50 3.68 -10.62
C GLN A 99 -8.34 3.89 -9.35
N ASN A 100 -8.94 2.83 -8.79
CA ASN A 100 -9.70 2.92 -7.54
C ASN A 100 -8.82 3.38 -6.38
N VAL A 101 -7.61 2.82 -6.27
CA VAL A 101 -6.66 3.23 -5.24
C VAL A 101 -6.21 4.69 -5.45
N GLN A 102 -5.92 5.10 -6.68
CA GLN A 102 -5.59 6.49 -7.01
C GLN A 102 -6.67 7.48 -6.57
N LEU A 103 -7.95 7.12 -6.72
CA LEU A 103 -9.06 7.95 -6.28
C LEU A 103 -9.07 8.12 -4.76
N ILE A 104 -8.88 7.04 -4.00
CA ILE A 104 -8.81 7.08 -2.53
C ILE A 104 -7.66 7.97 -2.06
N LEU A 105 -6.47 7.82 -2.66
CA LEU A 105 -5.31 8.63 -2.33
C LEU A 105 -5.58 10.13 -2.58
N ARG A 106 -6.21 10.47 -3.71
CA ARG A 106 -6.57 11.86 -4.02
C ARG A 106 -7.55 12.44 -3.00
N GLN A 107 -8.59 11.69 -2.64
CA GLN A 107 -9.58 12.12 -1.65
C GLN A 107 -8.94 12.38 -0.27
N ALA A 108 -8.00 11.52 0.14
CA ALA A 108 -7.28 11.68 1.41
C ALA A 108 -6.40 12.93 1.44
N LEU A 109 -5.88 13.37 0.30
CA LEU A 109 -5.13 14.62 0.17
C LEU A 109 -6.05 15.84 0.16
N GLU A 110 -7.16 15.80 -0.57
CA GLU A 110 -8.14 16.89 -0.63
C GLU A 110 -8.77 17.17 0.76
N GLN A 111 -9.01 16.13 1.57
CA GLN A 111 -9.51 16.28 2.93
C GLN A 111 -8.50 16.90 3.91
N ALA A 112 -7.21 16.90 3.58
CA ALA A 112 -6.16 17.48 4.42
C ALA A 112 -5.98 18.99 4.20
N ASP A 113 -6.45 19.50 3.05
CA ASP A 113 -6.38 20.92 2.67
C ASP A 113 -7.60 21.74 3.13
N LEU A 114 -8.57 21.10 3.79
CA LEU A 114 -9.78 21.71 4.38
C LEU A 114 -9.65 21.93 5.89
#